data_AF-A0A970K6P8-F1
#
_entry.id   AF-A0A970K6P8-F1
#
_cell.length_a   1.000
_cell.length_b   1.000
_cell.length_c   1.000
_cell.angle_alpha   90.00
_cell.angle_beta   90.00
_cell.angle_gamma   90.00
#
_symmetry.space_group_name_H-M   'P 1'
#
loop_
_entity.id
_entity.type
_entity.pdbx_description
1 polymer ?
#
loop_
_entity_poly.entity_id
_entity_poly.type
_entity_poly.pdbx_seq_one_letter_code
_entity_poly.pdbx_strand_id
1 'polypeptide(L)'
;MAADEYTAVVFTITRGSFVDGWGIRTTIFLKGCPLRCKWCCNPESQQPYPELGVTPSECNQCGACRGLCKSLTLESGGPVVDRARCTNCGKCAEVCPTKALAMFGEAYTVERAFQELMRDKAYYDRSGGGVTIGGGEATMSDKFTYALVKKLQEAGVHVAIDTCGYPVSPLALKVLEQADLLLFDLKGFDPERHRRDTGVSNEVIHDTLRHLGALGKDIIIRLPLVPGHTDDDETLRKEAALIASVGSVRRIDLIPYHDFGAVKYEQLGRPYKMAGTPRLPDERVEEIRRIFEATGIPTQIGG
;
A
#
# COMPACT_ATOMS: atom_id res chain seq x y z
N MET A 1 -8.63 -25.19 8.98
CA MET A 1 -8.32 -24.71 7.62
C MET A 1 -6.85 -24.94 7.41
N ALA A 2 -6.48 -25.54 6.29
CA ALA A 2 -5.07 -25.69 5.93
C ALA A 2 -4.47 -24.29 5.67
N ALA A 3 -3.16 -24.10 5.89
CA ALA A 3 -2.52 -22.79 5.66
C ALA A 3 -2.71 -22.28 4.22
N ASP A 4 -2.78 -23.22 3.26
CA ASP A 4 -3.04 -22.95 1.85
C ASP A 4 -4.43 -22.38 1.56
N GLU A 5 -5.38 -22.55 2.47
CA GLU A 5 -6.76 -22.08 2.35
C GLU A 5 -7.01 -20.73 3.01
N TYR A 6 -6.03 -20.17 3.75
CA TYR A 6 -6.17 -18.81 4.25
C TYR A 6 -6.37 -17.85 3.07
N THR A 7 -7.24 -16.86 3.26
CA THR A 7 -7.62 -15.92 2.21
C THR A 7 -7.28 -14.48 2.56
N ALA A 8 -6.91 -13.70 1.54
CA ALA A 8 -6.85 -12.25 1.58
C ALA A 8 -7.53 -11.67 0.34
N VAL A 9 -7.91 -10.39 0.39
CA VAL A 9 -8.46 -9.70 -0.77
C VAL A 9 -7.33 -8.93 -1.47
N VAL A 10 -7.05 -9.30 -2.70
CA VAL A 10 -5.99 -8.72 -3.55
C VAL A 10 -6.63 -7.78 -4.53
N PHE A 11 -6.18 -6.51 -4.60
CA PHE A 11 -6.76 -5.55 -5.55
C PHE A 11 -5.92 -5.37 -6.81
N THR A 12 -4.62 -5.63 -6.76
CA THR A 12 -3.78 -5.67 -7.95
C THR A 12 -2.51 -6.49 -7.73
N ILE A 13 -1.93 -6.98 -8.82
CA ILE A 13 -0.59 -7.59 -8.87
C ILE A 13 0.18 -6.86 -9.96
N THR A 14 1.29 -6.23 -9.59
CA THR A 14 2.18 -5.53 -10.53
C THR A 14 3.44 -6.36 -10.72
N ARG A 15 3.76 -6.70 -11.97
CA ARG A 15 4.96 -7.45 -12.32
C ARG A 15 6.05 -6.52 -12.82
N GLY A 16 7.31 -6.84 -12.55
CA GLY A 16 8.45 -6.11 -13.10
C GLY A 16 8.77 -4.78 -12.42
N SER A 17 8.45 -4.64 -11.13
CA SER A 17 8.76 -3.43 -10.35
C SER A 17 10.24 -3.37 -10.00
N PHE A 18 10.82 -2.17 -10.07
CA PHE A 18 12.20 -1.85 -9.69
C PHE A 18 12.28 -0.93 -8.46
N VAL A 19 11.14 -0.43 -7.99
CA VAL A 19 11.04 0.58 -6.92
C VAL A 19 10.44 0.02 -5.63
N ASP A 20 10.07 -1.27 -5.65
CA ASP A 20 9.44 -1.99 -4.52
C ASP A 20 10.45 -2.89 -3.79
N GLY A 21 11.71 -2.47 -3.72
CA GLY A 21 12.83 -3.22 -3.13
C GLY A 21 13.93 -3.51 -4.15
N TRP A 22 14.86 -4.42 -3.81
CA TRP A 22 15.98 -4.75 -4.70
C TRP A 22 15.60 -5.75 -5.79
N GLY A 23 16.26 -5.61 -6.94
CA GLY A 23 16.07 -6.46 -8.11
C GLY A 23 14.71 -6.28 -8.79
N ILE A 24 14.39 -7.17 -9.73
CA ILE A 24 13.07 -7.23 -10.38
C ILE A 24 12.09 -7.91 -9.42
N ARG A 25 10.97 -7.25 -9.13
CA ARG A 25 10.00 -7.76 -8.18
C ARG A 25 8.60 -7.83 -8.75
N THR A 26 7.82 -8.77 -8.23
CA THR A 26 6.37 -8.79 -8.43
C THR A 26 5.69 -8.44 -7.13
N THR A 27 4.89 -7.38 -7.17
CA THR A 27 4.23 -6.80 -6.00
C THR A 27 2.78 -7.23 -5.98
N ILE A 28 2.36 -7.91 -4.91
CA ILE A 28 0.96 -8.25 -4.64
C ILE A 28 0.39 -7.25 -3.64
N PHE A 29 -0.68 -6.57 -4.02
CA PHE A 29 -1.28 -5.52 -3.20
C PHE A 29 -2.57 -6.01 -2.54
N LEU A 30 -2.53 -6.13 -1.22
CA LEU A 30 -3.61 -6.58 -0.37
C LEU A 30 -4.49 -5.42 0.08
N LYS A 31 -5.75 -5.72 0.37
CA LYS A 31 -6.71 -4.78 0.97
C LYS A 31 -6.75 -4.92 2.51
N GLY A 32 -7.24 -3.87 3.15
CA GLY A 32 -7.19 -3.63 4.59
C GLY A 32 -6.00 -2.74 4.96
N CYS A 33 -6.24 -1.66 5.68
CA CYS A 33 -5.19 -0.81 6.26
C CYS A 33 -5.68 -0.25 7.60
N PRO A 34 -4.86 -0.18 8.66
CA PRO A 34 -5.25 0.47 9.92
C PRO A 34 -5.19 2.00 9.82
N LEU A 35 -4.45 2.55 8.85
CA LEU A 35 -4.32 3.99 8.63
C LEU A 35 -5.40 4.53 7.66
N ARG A 36 -5.63 5.83 7.72
CA ARG A 36 -6.52 6.65 6.89
C ARG A 36 -5.81 7.93 6.44
N CYS A 37 -4.59 7.77 5.91
CA CYS A 37 -3.75 8.85 5.40
C CYS A 37 -4.55 9.79 4.49
N LYS A 38 -4.48 11.10 4.73
CA LYS A 38 -5.13 12.11 3.87
C LYS A 38 -4.68 12.00 2.41
N TRP A 39 -3.41 11.68 2.18
CA TRP A 39 -2.76 11.53 0.87
C TRP A 39 -2.69 10.09 0.35
N CYS A 40 -3.50 9.16 0.87
CA CYS A 40 -3.46 7.75 0.44
C CYS A 40 -3.60 7.65 -1.10
N CYS A 41 -2.65 7.00 -1.77
CA CYS A 41 -2.69 6.81 -3.23
C CYS A 41 -3.60 5.65 -3.65
N ASN A 42 -3.93 4.77 -2.71
CA ASN A 42 -4.74 3.55 -2.93
C ASN A 42 -5.93 3.52 -1.94
N PRO A 43 -6.91 4.43 -2.01
CA PRO A 43 -8.07 4.42 -1.12
C PRO A 43 -8.86 3.09 -1.16
N GLU A 44 -8.81 2.38 -2.27
CA GLU A 44 -9.39 1.07 -2.47
C GLU A 44 -8.75 -0.02 -1.60
N SER A 45 -7.56 0.21 -1.04
CA SER A 45 -6.89 -0.74 -0.14
C SER A 45 -7.30 -0.55 1.32
N GLN A 46 -8.04 0.49 1.68
CA GLN A 46 -8.32 0.82 3.10
C GLN A 46 -9.29 -0.16 3.77
N GLN A 47 -10.30 -0.62 3.03
CA GLN A 47 -11.30 -1.57 3.53
C GLN A 47 -10.85 -3.00 3.26
N PRO A 48 -11.09 -3.96 4.17
CA PRO A 48 -10.63 -5.35 4.00
C PRO A 48 -11.50 -6.18 3.05
N TYR A 49 -12.56 -5.61 2.47
CA TYR A 49 -13.50 -6.30 1.59
C TYR A 49 -13.55 -5.67 0.20
N PRO A 50 -13.91 -6.42 -0.85
CA PRO A 50 -14.05 -5.87 -2.21
C PRO A 50 -15.01 -4.69 -2.27
N GLU A 51 -14.70 -3.69 -3.11
CA GLU A 51 -15.53 -2.50 -3.25
C GLU A 51 -15.83 -2.22 -4.73
N LEU A 52 -17.03 -1.76 -5.04
CA LEU A 52 -17.39 -1.42 -6.42
C LEU A 52 -16.76 -0.08 -6.82
N GLY A 53 -15.85 -0.12 -7.78
CA GLY A 53 -15.38 1.04 -8.54
C GLY A 53 -16.34 1.38 -9.68
N VAL A 54 -16.55 2.68 -9.89
CA VAL A 54 -17.42 3.20 -10.95
C VAL A 54 -16.61 4.20 -11.79
N THR A 55 -16.47 3.93 -13.08
CA THR A 55 -15.80 4.81 -14.05
C THR A 55 -16.80 5.18 -15.15
N PRO A 56 -17.62 6.23 -14.97
CA PRO A 56 -18.74 6.51 -15.86
C PRO A 56 -18.32 6.74 -17.32
N SER A 57 -17.14 7.33 -17.55
CA SER A 57 -16.57 7.59 -18.88
C SER A 57 -16.36 6.33 -19.72
N GLU A 58 -16.17 5.18 -19.09
CA GLU A 58 -16.00 3.89 -19.78
C GLU A 58 -17.33 3.23 -20.13
N CYS A 59 -18.48 3.81 -19.75
CA CYS A 59 -19.78 3.19 -19.98
C CYS A 59 -20.24 3.36 -21.42
N ASN A 60 -20.54 2.25 -22.10
CA ASN A 60 -21.12 2.25 -23.45
C ASN A 60 -22.66 2.25 -23.47
N GLN A 61 -23.33 2.50 -22.33
CA GLN A 61 -24.79 2.57 -22.22
C GLN A 61 -25.56 1.30 -22.65
N CYS A 62 -24.92 0.12 -22.67
CA CYS A 62 -25.56 -1.14 -23.11
C CYS A 62 -26.76 -1.58 -22.27
N GLY A 63 -26.91 -1.07 -21.04
CA GLY A 63 -28.04 -1.38 -20.17
C GLY A 63 -28.00 -2.77 -19.52
N ALA A 64 -26.94 -3.56 -19.67
CA ALA A 64 -26.84 -4.91 -19.09
C ALA A 64 -26.99 -4.95 -17.56
N CYS A 65 -26.59 -3.87 -16.87
CA CYS A 65 -26.73 -3.73 -15.42
C CYS A 65 -28.13 -3.27 -14.97
N ARG A 66 -28.99 -2.83 -15.90
CA ARG A 66 -30.32 -2.26 -15.59
C ARG A 66 -31.21 -3.34 -14.99
N GLY A 67 -31.89 -2.99 -13.89
CA GLY A 67 -32.81 -3.91 -13.20
C GLY A 67 -32.12 -4.96 -12.31
N LEU A 68 -30.80 -5.15 -12.41
CA LEU A 68 -30.07 -6.08 -11.53
C LEU A 68 -29.84 -5.52 -10.12
N CYS A 69 -29.69 -4.19 -10.01
CA CYS A 69 -29.34 -3.53 -8.76
C CYS A 69 -30.25 -2.34 -8.51
N LYS A 70 -30.91 -2.32 -7.34
CA LYS A 70 -31.78 -1.20 -6.91
C LYS A 70 -31.00 0.04 -6.49
N SER A 71 -29.69 -0.10 -6.31
CA SER A 71 -28.77 0.96 -5.88
C SER A 71 -28.02 1.58 -7.07
N LEU A 72 -28.31 1.14 -8.30
CA LEU A 72 -27.68 1.63 -9.52
C LEU A 72 -28.73 2.21 -10.46
N THR A 73 -28.48 3.43 -10.93
CA THR A 73 -29.23 4.07 -12.00
C THR A 73 -28.29 4.31 -13.16
N LEU A 74 -28.78 4.14 -14.39
CA LEU A 74 -28.01 4.47 -15.59
C LEU A 74 -28.50 5.83 -16.11
N GLU A 75 -27.68 6.85 -15.95
CA GLU A 75 -27.95 8.23 -16.39
C GLU A 75 -27.22 8.55 -17.70
N SER A 76 -27.43 9.73 -18.29
CA SER A 76 -26.81 10.13 -19.56
C SER A 76 -25.28 10.11 -19.51
N GLY A 77 -24.68 10.44 -18.36
CA GLY A 77 -23.24 10.42 -18.11
C GLY A 77 -22.65 9.06 -17.72
N GLY A 78 -23.46 8.00 -17.64
CA GLY A 78 -23.04 6.67 -17.22
C GLY A 78 -23.72 6.20 -15.92
N PRO A 79 -23.22 5.10 -15.31
CA PRO A 79 -23.79 4.55 -14.09
C PRO A 79 -23.57 5.46 -12.89
N VAL A 80 -24.64 5.71 -12.14
CA VAL A 80 -24.62 6.38 -10.84
C VAL A 80 -25.03 5.37 -9.77
N VAL A 81 -24.22 5.24 -8.73
CA VAL A 81 -24.43 4.28 -7.64
C VAL A 81 -24.73 5.00 -6.34
N ASP A 82 -25.88 4.71 -5.76
CA ASP A 82 -26.22 5.11 -4.41
C ASP A 82 -25.40 4.29 -3.41
N ARG A 83 -24.34 4.91 -2.87
CA ARG A 83 -23.40 4.29 -1.94
C ARG A 83 -24.02 3.91 -0.60
N ALA A 84 -25.11 4.55 -0.18
CA ALA A 84 -25.79 4.21 1.07
C ALA A 84 -26.60 2.92 0.95
N ARG A 85 -27.04 2.57 -0.27
CA ARG A 85 -27.80 1.33 -0.55
C ARG A 85 -26.97 0.23 -1.21
N CYS A 86 -25.79 0.52 -1.72
CA CYS A 86 -24.93 -0.48 -2.38
C CYS A 86 -24.27 -1.39 -1.34
N THR A 87 -24.38 -2.71 -1.54
CA THR A 87 -23.76 -3.72 -0.68
C THR A 87 -22.41 -4.22 -1.19
N ASN A 88 -21.87 -3.63 -2.26
CA ASN A 88 -20.67 -4.10 -2.96
C ASN A 88 -20.76 -5.56 -3.46
N CYS A 89 -21.97 -6.07 -3.74
CA CYS A 89 -22.17 -7.47 -4.15
C CYS A 89 -21.60 -7.86 -5.53
N GLY A 90 -21.10 -6.91 -6.33
CA GLY A 90 -20.42 -7.18 -7.60
C GLY A 90 -21.29 -7.61 -8.79
N LYS A 91 -22.55 -8.00 -8.61
CA LYS A 91 -23.44 -8.47 -9.69
C LYS A 91 -23.53 -7.54 -10.90
N CYS A 92 -23.47 -6.23 -10.70
CA CYS A 92 -23.48 -5.26 -11.79
C CYS A 92 -22.13 -5.17 -12.54
N ALA A 93 -21.02 -5.45 -11.86
CA ALA A 93 -19.69 -5.50 -12.45
C ALA A 93 -19.49 -6.77 -13.27
N GLU A 94 -20.04 -7.92 -12.83
CA GLU A 94 -19.98 -9.21 -13.55
C GLU A 94 -20.54 -9.13 -14.98
N VAL A 95 -21.57 -8.29 -15.19
CA VAL A 95 -22.22 -8.13 -16.49
C VAL A 95 -21.72 -6.89 -17.26
N CYS A 96 -20.75 -6.14 -16.73
CA CYS A 96 -20.30 -4.89 -17.35
C CYS A 96 -19.19 -5.16 -18.38
N PRO A 97 -19.48 -5.07 -19.70
CA PRO A 97 -18.50 -5.45 -20.72
C PRO A 97 -17.32 -4.49 -20.81
N THR A 98 -17.51 -3.22 -20.47
CA THR A 98 -16.47 -2.18 -20.55
C THR A 98 -15.70 -1.99 -19.24
N LYS A 99 -16.11 -2.67 -18.16
CA LYS A 99 -15.56 -2.46 -16.81
C LYS A 99 -15.76 -1.04 -16.26
N ALA A 100 -16.72 -0.27 -16.79
CA ALA A 100 -17.22 0.95 -16.14
C ALA A 100 -17.73 0.68 -14.72
N LEU A 101 -18.16 -0.55 -14.44
CA LEU A 101 -18.42 -1.08 -13.11
C LEU A 101 -17.43 -2.22 -12.88
N ALA A 102 -16.53 -2.08 -11.91
CA ALA A 102 -15.50 -3.09 -11.64
C ALA A 102 -15.28 -3.25 -10.14
N MET A 103 -14.96 -4.47 -9.69
CA MET A 103 -14.63 -4.69 -8.29
C MET A 103 -13.16 -4.39 -8.02
N PHE A 104 -12.90 -3.50 -7.06
CA PHE A 104 -11.60 -3.37 -6.43
C PHE A 104 -11.43 -4.46 -5.38
N GLY A 105 -10.63 -5.46 -5.70
CA GLY A 105 -10.36 -6.57 -4.81
C GLY A 105 -11.03 -7.85 -5.25
N GLU A 106 -10.27 -8.93 -5.18
CA GLU A 106 -10.71 -10.30 -5.41
C GLU A 106 -10.12 -11.19 -4.32
N ALA A 107 -10.86 -12.21 -3.88
CA ALA A 107 -10.37 -13.15 -2.88
C ALA A 107 -9.32 -14.10 -3.47
N TYR A 108 -8.17 -14.20 -2.81
CA TYR A 108 -7.10 -15.13 -3.13
C TYR A 108 -6.87 -16.04 -1.95
N THR A 109 -6.69 -17.34 -2.22
CA THR A 109 -6.07 -18.27 -1.27
C THR A 109 -4.55 -18.12 -1.32
N VAL A 110 -3.85 -18.57 -0.28
CA VAL A 110 -2.38 -18.61 -0.27
C VAL A 110 -1.86 -19.41 -1.47
N GLU A 111 -2.47 -20.56 -1.77
CA GLU A 111 -2.09 -21.37 -2.94
C GLU A 111 -2.24 -20.61 -4.24
N ARG A 112 -3.38 -19.94 -4.46
CA ARG A 112 -3.61 -19.15 -5.67
C ARG A 112 -2.59 -18.03 -5.82
N ALA A 113 -2.31 -17.30 -4.73
CA ALA A 113 -1.35 -16.20 -4.75
C ALA A 113 0.06 -16.70 -5.04
N PHE A 114 0.48 -17.80 -4.38
CA PHE A 114 1.76 -18.44 -4.62
C PHE A 114 1.92 -18.84 -6.08
N GLN A 115 0.96 -19.56 -6.67
CA GLN A 115 1.03 -19.96 -8.08
C GLN A 115 1.15 -18.77 -9.03
N GLU A 116 0.47 -17.66 -8.74
CA GLU A 116 0.53 -16.46 -9.58
C GLU A 116 1.88 -15.75 -9.50
N LEU A 117 2.47 -15.70 -8.31
CA LEU A 117 3.76 -15.08 -8.03
C LEU A 117 4.94 -15.91 -8.55
N MET A 118 4.83 -17.24 -8.53
CA MET A 118 5.89 -18.13 -9.01
C MET A 118 6.07 -18.11 -10.53
N ARG A 119 5.10 -17.56 -11.29
CA ARG A 119 5.23 -17.37 -12.74
C ARG A 119 6.46 -16.53 -13.14
N ASP A 120 6.90 -15.62 -12.27
CA ASP A 120 8.05 -14.76 -12.56
C ASP A 120 9.34 -15.22 -11.88
N LYS A 121 9.40 -16.44 -11.31
CA LYS A 121 10.56 -16.91 -10.53
C LYS A 121 11.88 -16.77 -11.27
N ALA A 122 11.90 -17.07 -12.57
CA ALA A 122 13.09 -16.96 -13.40
C ALA A 122 13.65 -15.52 -13.47
N TYR A 123 12.81 -14.49 -13.33
CA TYR A 123 13.26 -13.10 -13.25
C TYR A 123 13.89 -12.80 -11.89
N TYR A 124 13.26 -13.25 -10.81
CA TYR A 124 13.79 -13.08 -9.45
C TYR A 124 15.19 -13.67 -9.32
N ASP A 125 15.36 -14.92 -9.80
CA ASP A 125 16.62 -15.66 -9.74
C ASP A 125 17.74 -14.96 -10.52
N ARG A 126 17.43 -14.30 -11.64
CA ARG A 126 18.42 -13.58 -12.46
C ARG A 126 18.78 -12.21 -11.89
N SER A 127 17.83 -11.51 -11.29
CA SER A 127 18.05 -10.13 -10.81
C SER A 127 18.45 -10.03 -9.34
N GLY A 128 18.40 -11.14 -8.59
CA GLY A 128 18.43 -11.09 -7.12
C GLY A 128 17.19 -10.43 -6.52
N GLY A 129 16.07 -10.53 -7.23
CA GLY A 129 14.80 -9.88 -6.89
C GLY A 129 13.87 -10.80 -6.09
N GLY A 130 12.56 -10.66 -6.25
CA GLY A 130 11.61 -11.51 -5.54
C GLY A 130 10.18 -10.98 -5.50
N VAL A 131 9.50 -11.21 -4.40
CA VAL A 131 8.10 -10.78 -4.21
C VAL A 131 8.03 -9.65 -3.20
N THR A 132 7.22 -8.64 -3.47
CA THR A 132 6.83 -7.64 -2.46
C THR A 132 5.36 -7.81 -2.11
N ILE A 133 5.03 -7.83 -0.82
CA ILE A 133 3.64 -7.85 -0.35
C ILE A 133 3.33 -6.49 0.26
N GLY A 134 2.37 -5.78 -0.32
CA GLY A 134 2.01 -4.40 0.07
C GLY A 134 0.51 -4.14 -0.09
N GLY A 135 0.14 -2.91 -0.47
CA GLY A 135 -1.25 -2.52 -0.74
C GLY A 135 -1.82 -1.54 0.25
N GLY A 136 -2.64 -2.03 1.17
CA GLY A 136 -3.03 -1.30 2.37
C GLY A 136 -1.96 -1.48 3.42
N GLU A 137 -2.17 -2.42 4.33
CA GLU A 137 -1.16 -2.93 5.24
C GLU A 137 -1.14 -4.45 5.09
N ALA A 138 -0.02 -4.99 4.59
CA ALA A 138 0.14 -6.41 4.32
C ALA A 138 -0.15 -7.27 5.56
N THR A 139 0.11 -6.74 6.76
CA THR A 139 -0.13 -7.47 8.01
C THR A 139 -1.58 -7.45 8.49
N MET A 140 -2.50 -6.75 7.80
CA MET A 140 -3.94 -6.81 8.12
C MET A 140 -4.56 -8.17 7.78
N SER A 141 -3.96 -8.89 6.84
CA SER A 141 -4.30 -10.29 6.52
C SER A 141 -3.26 -11.25 7.10
N ASP A 142 -2.95 -11.09 8.39
CA ASP A 142 -1.80 -11.72 9.07
C ASP A 142 -1.61 -13.22 8.80
N LYS A 143 -2.66 -14.05 8.91
CA LYS A 143 -2.60 -15.50 8.64
C LYS A 143 -2.24 -15.81 7.19
N PHE A 144 -2.85 -15.10 6.25
CA PHE A 144 -2.57 -15.25 4.82
C PHE A 144 -1.12 -14.83 4.52
N THR A 145 -0.73 -13.65 4.99
CA THR A 145 0.60 -13.08 4.70
C THR A 145 1.69 -13.93 5.31
N TYR A 146 1.54 -14.37 6.57
CA TYR A 146 2.50 -15.26 7.23
C TYR A 146 2.70 -16.58 6.47
N ALA A 147 1.60 -17.23 6.07
CA ALA A 147 1.66 -18.48 5.31
C ALA A 147 2.29 -18.28 3.92
N LEU A 148 1.94 -17.19 3.24
CA LEU A 148 2.49 -16.87 1.92
C LEU A 148 4.00 -16.56 1.97
N VAL A 149 4.46 -15.76 2.95
CA VAL A 149 5.88 -15.46 3.16
C VAL A 149 6.66 -16.75 3.35
N LYS A 150 6.19 -17.63 4.25
CA LYS A 150 6.84 -18.92 4.51
C LYS A 150 6.94 -19.77 3.24
N LYS A 151 5.84 -19.89 2.50
CA LYS A 151 5.78 -20.72 1.28
C LYS A 151 6.69 -20.20 0.16
N LEU A 152 6.79 -18.87 0.01
CA LEU A 152 7.71 -18.23 -0.93
C LEU A 152 9.17 -18.45 -0.55
N GLN A 153 9.51 -18.28 0.73
CA GLN A 153 10.88 -18.50 1.24
C GLN A 153 11.31 -19.97 1.10
N GLU A 154 10.41 -20.92 1.37
CA GLU A 154 10.66 -22.36 1.14
C GLU A 154 10.92 -22.68 -0.34
N ALA A 155 10.37 -21.88 -1.26
CA ALA A 155 10.63 -21.96 -2.69
C ALA A 155 11.87 -21.15 -3.15
N GLY A 156 12.64 -20.61 -2.20
CA GLY A 156 13.86 -19.83 -2.46
C GLY A 156 13.59 -18.43 -3.01
N VAL A 157 12.42 -17.85 -2.76
CA VAL A 157 12.07 -16.48 -3.18
C VAL A 157 12.29 -15.50 -2.03
N HIS A 158 13.06 -14.44 -2.28
CA HIS A 158 13.23 -13.34 -1.33
C HIS A 158 11.95 -12.51 -1.21
N VAL A 159 11.48 -12.31 0.02
CA VAL A 159 10.21 -11.62 0.31
C VAL A 159 10.44 -10.29 0.99
N ALA A 160 9.95 -9.21 0.36
CA ALA A 160 9.86 -7.89 0.96
C ALA A 160 8.43 -7.63 1.44
N ILE A 161 8.29 -6.94 2.57
CA ILE A 161 7.00 -6.43 3.05
C ILE A 161 7.00 -4.90 2.98
N ASP A 162 6.02 -4.34 2.28
CA ASP A 162 5.73 -2.90 2.24
C ASP A 162 4.68 -2.57 3.29
N THR A 163 5.07 -1.83 4.33
CA THR A 163 4.31 -1.71 5.57
C THR A 163 4.26 -0.29 6.09
N CYS A 164 3.12 0.07 6.70
CA CYS A 164 2.98 1.27 7.50
C CYS A 164 3.54 1.11 8.93
N GLY A 165 4.06 -0.07 9.28
CA GLY A 165 4.71 -0.32 10.56
C GLY A 165 3.76 -0.40 11.75
N TYR A 166 2.44 -0.54 11.52
CA TYR A 166 1.42 -0.60 12.57
C TYR A 166 0.84 -2.03 12.70
N PRO A 167 1.51 -2.97 13.40
CA PRO A 167 1.00 -4.32 13.58
C PRO A 167 -0.22 -4.33 14.51
N VAL A 168 -1.35 -4.85 14.02
CA VAL A 168 -2.61 -4.92 14.79
C VAL A 168 -2.76 -6.19 15.64
N SER A 169 -1.80 -7.12 15.53
CA SER A 169 -1.80 -8.39 16.26
C SER A 169 -0.36 -8.89 16.49
N PRO A 170 -0.13 -9.83 17.43
CA PRO A 170 1.17 -10.48 17.57
C PRO A 170 1.60 -11.24 16.30
N LEU A 171 0.66 -11.77 15.52
CA LEU A 171 0.99 -12.45 14.26
C LEU A 171 1.37 -11.44 13.17
N ALA A 172 0.75 -10.26 13.16
CA ALA A 172 1.15 -9.16 12.28
C ALA A 172 2.61 -8.75 12.52
N LEU A 173 3.04 -8.63 13.78
CA LEU A 173 4.44 -8.36 14.10
C LEU A 173 5.36 -9.50 13.62
N LYS A 174 4.97 -10.76 13.85
CA LYS A 174 5.73 -11.93 13.38
C LYS A 174 5.91 -11.98 11.85
N VAL A 175 4.95 -11.47 11.08
CA VAL A 175 5.09 -11.32 9.62
C VAL A 175 6.25 -10.40 9.30
N LEU A 176 6.34 -9.24 9.96
CA LEU A 176 7.44 -8.29 9.77
C LEU A 176 8.78 -8.89 10.22
N GLU A 177 8.79 -9.65 11.32
CA GLU A 177 9.96 -10.39 11.80
C GLU A 177 10.39 -11.52 10.85
N GLN A 178 9.53 -11.99 9.95
CA GLN A 178 9.88 -13.05 9.00
C GLN A 178 10.37 -12.51 7.65
N ALA A 179 10.01 -11.29 7.29
CA ALA A 179 10.40 -10.65 6.03
C ALA A 179 11.93 -10.61 5.85
N ASP A 180 12.39 -10.78 4.62
CA ASP A 180 13.81 -10.64 4.28
C ASP A 180 14.19 -9.15 4.18
N LEU A 181 13.26 -8.33 3.68
CA LEU A 181 13.38 -6.88 3.55
C LEU A 181 12.10 -6.19 4.00
N LEU A 182 12.24 -5.05 4.66
CA LEU A 182 11.12 -4.18 5.02
C LEU A 182 11.22 -2.88 4.24
N LEU A 183 10.15 -2.55 3.51
CA LEU A 183 9.91 -1.19 3.03
C LEU A 183 9.01 -0.52 4.07
N PHE A 184 9.60 0.32 4.90
CA PHE A 184 8.99 0.78 6.13
C PHE A 184 8.63 2.26 6.04
N ASP A 185 7.34 2.57 6.04
CA ASP A 185 6.88 3.94 5.98
C ASP A 185 7.00 4.67 7.32
N LEU A 186 7.58 5.87 7.31
CA LEU A 186 7.45 6.86 8.38
C LEU A 186 6.66 8.06 7.83
N LYS A 187 5.61 8.48 8.54
CA LYS A 187 4.60 9.42 8.00
C LYS A 187 4.45 10.68 8.87
N GLY A 188 5.56 11.15 9.43
CA GLY A 188 5.61 12.25 10.39
C GLY A 188 6.05 11.78 11.78
N PHE A 189 6.68 12.69 12.52
CA PHE A 189 7.25 12.43 13.86
C PHE A 189 6.33 12.79 15.03
N ASP A 190 5.52 13.85 14.90
CA ASP A 190 4.63 14.29 15.98
C ASP A 190 3.39 13.38 16.09
N PRO A 191 3.10 12.76 17.25
CA PRO A 191 2.03 11.75 17.37
C PRO A 191 0.63 12.33 17.16
N GLU A 192 0.37 13.57 17.58
CA GLU A 192 -0.94 14.20 17.44
C GLU A 192 -1.21 14.63 16.00
N ARG A 193 -0.21 15.19 15.32
CA ARG A 193 -0.25 15.44 13.88
C ARG A 193 -0.42 14.15 13.09
N HIS A 194 0.35 13.12 13.43
CA HIS A 194 0.23 11.82 12.79
C HIS A 194 -1.19 11.24 12.95
N ARG A 195 -1.78 11.33 14.16
CA ARG A 195 -3.17 10.91 14.40
C ARG A 195 -4.17 11.72 13.58
N ARG A 196 -4.00 13.02 13.48
CA ARG A 196 -4.86 13.89 12.66
C ARG A 196 -4.77 13.56 11.17
N ASP A 197 -3.59 13.20 10.70
CA ASP A 197 -3.30 13.06 9.27
C ASP A 197 -3.46 11.61 8.76
N THR A 198 -3.32 10.62 9.64
CA THR A 198 -3.40 9.19 9.31
C THR A 198 -4.40 8.40 10.16
N GLY A 199 -4.98 8.97 11.21
CA GLY A 199 -5.97 8.32 12.07
C GLY A 199 -5.42 7.57 13.29
N VAL A 200 -4.09 7.37 13.39
CA VAL A 200 -3.44 6.65 14.52
C VAL A 200 -2.19 7.39 15.02
N SER A 201 -1.73 7.08 16.23
CA SER A 201 -0.41 7.54 16.71
C SER A 201 0.71 6.80 15.99
N ASN A 202 1.86 7.46 15.80
CA ASN A 202 3.08 6.84 15.27
C ASN A 202 3.94 6.17 16.35
N GLU A 203 3.59 6.25 17.64
CA GLU A 203 4.39 5.64 18.71
C GLU A 203 4.58 4.13 18.49
N VAL A 204 3.50 3.43 18.15
CA VAL A 204 3.54 2.00 17.80
C VAL A 204 4.44 1.74 16.58
N ILE A 205 4.44 2.64 15.61
CA ILE A 205 5.25 2.56 14.39
C ILE A 205 6.73 2.72 14.75
N HIS A 206 7.07 3.71 15.58
CA HIS A 206 8.43 3.93 16.05
C HIS A 206 8.94 2.78 16.92
N ASP A 207 8.11 2.23 17.79
CA ASP A 207 8.47 1.06 18.61
C ASP A 207 8.69 -0.19 17.76
N THR A 208 7.85 -0.39 16.75
CA THR A 208 8.00 -1.48 15.77
C THR A 208 9.29 -1.31 14.97
N LEU A 209 9.62 -0.09 14.52
CA LEU A 209 10.86 0.20 13.81
C LEU A 209 12.09 -0.12 14.68
N ARG A 210 12.11 0.32 15.94
CA ARG A 210 13.22 0.03 16.87
C ARG A 210 13.37 -1.46 17.13
N HIS A 211 12.26 -2.17 17.31
CA HIS A 211 12.25 -3.63 17.50
C HIS A 211 12.85 -4.37 16.31
N LEU A 212 12.35 -4.08 15.10
CA LEU A 212 12.84 -4.71 13.87
C LEU A 212 14.31 -4.34 13.59
N GLY A 213 14.71 -3.11 13.93
CA GLY A 213 16.09 -2.67 13.92
C GLY A 213 17.01 -3.46 14.85
N ALA A 214 16.56 -3.69 16.09
CA ALA A 214 17.30 -4.48 17.07
C ALA A 214 17.45 -5.96 16.67
N LEU A 215 16.50 -6.48 15.87
CA LEU A 215 16.61 -7.80 15.23
C LEU A 215 17.56 -7.84 14.02
N GLY A 216 18.11 -6.69 13.61
CA GLY A 216 19.03 -6.60 12.48
C GLY A 216 18.36 -6.77 11.11
N LYS A 217 17.06 -6.48 11.01
CA LYS A 217 16.33 -6.55 9.73
C LYS A 217 16.86 -5.55 8.72
N ASP A 218 16.96 -5.95 7.47
CA ASP A 218 17.22 -5.01 6.38
C ASP A 218 15.99 -4.13 6.16
N ILE A 219 16.17 -2.82 6.34
CA ILE A 219 15.08 -1.84 6.29
C ILE A 219 15.43 -0.76 5.26
N ILE A 220 14.48 -0.48 4.38
CA ILE A 220 14.44 0.72 3.55
C ILE A 220 13.34 1.61 4.11
N ILE A 221 13.72 2.79 4.58
CA ILE A 221 12.75 3.76 5.09
C ILE A 221 12.11 4.49 3.92
N ARG A 222 10.80 4.66 3.94
CA ARG A 222 10.04 5.43 2.95
C ARG A 222 9.35 6.62 3.62
N LEU A 223 9.61 7.81 3.11
CA LEU A 223 9.15 9.08 3.68
C LEU A 223 8.32 9.84 2.65
N PRO A 224 6.98 9.79 2.70
CA PRO A 224 6.17 10.67 1.88
C PRO A 224 6.42 12.12 2.27
N LEU A 225 6.78 12.96 1.30
CA LEU A 225 6.96 14.39 1.47
C LEU A 225 5.69 15.12 1.01
N VAL A 226 4.83 15.43 1.97
CA VAL A 226 3.49 15.95 1.74
C VAL A 226 3.44 17.40 2.24
N PRO A 227 3.18 18.38 1.35
CA PRO A 227 3.17 19.79 1.71
C PRO A 227 2.22 20.11 2.88
N GLY A 228 2.74 20.81 3.88
CA GLY A 228 2.00 21.16 5.09
C GLY A 228 1.72 19.99 6.03
N HIS A 229 2.25 18.79 5.77
CA HIS A 229 1.98 17.57 6.55
C HIS A 229 3.23 16.86 7.05
N THR A 230 4.23 16.66 6.20
CA THR A 230 5.46 15.91 6.53
C THR A 230 6.72 16.57 5.97
N ASP A 231 6.62 17.85 5.60
CA ASP A 231 7.67 18.60 4.90
C ASP A 231 8.34 19.67 5.77
N ASP A 232 8.01 19.77 7.07
CA ASP A 232 8.65 20.74 7.96
C ASP A 232 9.99 20.24 8.53
N ASP A 233 10.91 21.18 8.58
CA ASP A 233 12.31 21.01 8.97
C ASP A 233 12.52 20.40 10.37
N GLU A 234 11.65 20.72 11.33
CA GLU A 234 11.76 20.21 12.69
C GLU A 234 11.39 18.72 12.75
N THR A 235 10.27 18.36 12.14
CA THR A 235 9.80 16.97 12.04
C THR A 235 10.81 16.11 11.29
N LEU A 236 11.32 16.59 10.16
CA LEU A 236 12.29 15.85 9.33
C LEU A 236 13.60 15.59 10.08
N ARG A 237 14.13 16.56 10.84
CA ARG A 237 15.34 16.35 11.66
C ARG A 237 15.12 15.32 12.77
N LYS A 238 13.92 15.29 13.38
CA LYS A 238 13.56 14.29 14.39
C LYS A 238 13.43 12.89 13.78
N GLU A 239 12.84 12.77 12.59
CA GLU A 239 12.82 11.51 11.84
C GLU A 239 14.23 11.05 11.46
N ALA A 240 15.08 11.94 10.94
CA ALA A 240 16.47 11.63 10.60
C ALA A 240 17.24 11.10 11.83
N ALA A 241 17.06 11.71 13.00
CA ALA A 241 17.67 11.25 14.24
C ALA A 241 17.16 9.86 14.68
N LEU A 242 15.85 9.61 14.55
CA LEU A 242 15.28 8.28 14.82
C LEU A 242 15.84 7.24 13.85
N ILE A 243 15.84 7.51 12.55
CA ILE A 243 16.34 6.60 11.52
C ILE A 243 17.82 6.29 11.75
N ALA A 244 18.65 7.29 12.04
CA ALA A 244 20.07 7.10 12.34
C ALA A 244 20.33 6.25 13.60
N SER A 245 19.39 6.24 14.55
CA SER A 245 19.47 5.37 15.73
C SER A 245 19.17 3.89 15.43
N VAL A 246 18.53 3.60 14.29
CA VAL A 246 18.15 2.26 13.85
C VAL A 246 19.25 1.73 12.92
N GLY A 247 20.27 1.08 13.52
CA GLY A 247 21.51 0.70 12.83
C GLY A 247 21.38 -0.30 11.67
N SER A 248 20.19 -0.83 11.38
CA SER A 248 19.95 -1.77 10.28
C SER A 248 19.29 -1.14 9.04
N VAL A 249 19.07 0.18 9.05
CA VAL A 249 18.54 0.91 7.89
C VAL A 249 19.59 0.95 6.78
N ARG A 250 19.20 0.51 5.58
CA ARG A 250 20.06 0.40 4.39
C ARG A 250 19.93 1.57 3.43
N ARG A 251 18.74 2.17 3.36
CA ARG A 251 18.40 3.23 2.42
C ARG A 251 17.22 4.06 2.94
N ILE A 252 17.18 5.34 2.56
CA ILE A 252 16.06 6.25 2.78
C ILE A 252 15.52 6.71 1.43
N ASP A 253 14.23 6.48 1.21
CA ASP A 253 13.50 6.85 0.01
C ASP A 253 12.58 8.03 0.34
N LEU A 254 12.88 9.19 -0.21
CA LEU A 254 12.02 10.37 -0.12
C LEU A 254 10.99 10.30 -1.22
N ILE A 255 9.70 10.30 -0.89
CA ILE A 255 8.60 10.10 -1.83
C ILE A 255 7.80 11.40 -1.96
N PRO A 256 8.15 12.30 -2.90
CA PRO A 256 7.37 13.51 -3.16
C PRO A 256 5.90 13.21 -3.43
N TYR A 257 5.02 13.99 -2.81
CA TYR A 257 3.58 13.88 -3.01
C TYR A 257 3.16 14.00 -4.48
N HIS A 258 2.21 13.16 -4.88
CA HIS A 258 1.49 13.23 -6.14
C HIS A 258 -0.01 12.98 -5.90
N ASP A 259 -0.85 13.43 -6.82
CA ASP A 259 -2.31 13.34 -6.76
C ASP A 259 -2.90 12.14 -7.52
N PHE A 260 -2.07 11.18 -7.95
CA PHE A 260 -2.50 10.01 -8.74
C PHE A 260 -3.62 9.16 -8.09
N GLY A 261 -3.82 9.26 -6.77
CA GLY A 261 -4.92 8.58 -6.08
C GLY A 261 -6.30 9.20 -6.31
N ALA A 262 -6.39 10.45 -6.79
CA ALA A 262 -7.65 11.21 -6.88
C ALA A 262 -8.73 10.48 -7.69
N VAL A 263 -8.36 9.89 -8.83
CA VAL A 263 -9.28 9.13 -9.70
C VAL A 263 -9.91 7.95 -8.96
N LYS A 264 -9.15 7.29 -8.08
CA LYS A 264 -9.65 6.14 -7.31
C LYS A 264 -10.63 6.55 -6.21
N TYR A 265 -10.44 7.74 -5.62
CA TYR A 265 -11.42 8.33 -4.71
C TYR A 265 -12.75 8.61 -5.42
N GLU A 266 -12.69 9.19 -6.62
CA GLU A 266 -13.86 9.42 -7.46
C GLU A 266 -14.57 8.10 -7.79
N GLN A 267 -13.81 7.08 -8.23
CA GLN A 267 -14.36 5.76 -8.56
C GLN A 267 -15.05 5.08 -7.37
N LEU A 268 -14.64 5.38 -6.14
CA LEU A 268 -15.25 4.89 -4.91
C LEU A 268 -16.38 5.79 -4.39
N GLY A 269 -16.62 6.95 -5.01
CA GLY A 269 -17.57 7.96 -4.55
C GLY A 269 -17.17 8.59 -3.21
N ARG A 270 -15.86 8.77 -2.98
CA ARG A 270 -15.29 9.34 -1.75
C ARG A 270 -14.65 10.70 -2.02
N PRO A 271 -14.74 11.67 -1.10
CA PRO A 271 -14.02 12.93 -1.25
C PRO A 271 -12.52 12.73 -1.07
N TYR A 272 -11.71 13.28 -1.98
CA TYR A 272 -10.25 13.33 -1.83
C TYR A 272 -9.84 14.56 -1.02
N LYS A 273 -9.21 14.35 0.14
CA LYS A 273 -8.90 15.41 1.10
C LYS A 273 -7.73 16.31 0.68
N MET A 274 -6.92 15.88 -0.28
CA MET A 274 -5.73 16.60 -0.76
C MET A 274 -5.94 17.23 -2.14
N ALA A 275 -7.21 17.41 -2.55
CA ALA A 275 -7.54 18.06 -3.81
C ALA A 275 -6.97 19.49 -3.83
N GLY A 276 -6.21 19.82 -4.89
CA GLY A 276 -5.58 21.13 -5.06
C GLY A 276 -4.30 21.35 -4.26
N THR A 277 -3.81 20.35 -3.51
CA THR A 277 -2.49 20.45 -2.86
C THR A 277 -1.38 20.49 -3.93
N PRO A 278 -0.48 21.48 -3.92
CA PRO A 278 0.60 21.56 -4.89
C PRO A 278 1.64 20.47 -4.67
N ARG A 279 2.56 20.28 -5.62
CA ARG A 279 3.79 19.50 -5.37
C ARG A 279 4.81 20.37 -4.65
N LEU A 280 5.72 19.75 -3.89
CA LEU A 280 6.88 20.47 -3.38
C LEU A 280 7.77 20.88 -4.56
N PRO A 281 8.35 22.10 -4.56
CA PRO A 281 9.38 22.48 -5.51
C PRO A 281 10.60 21.57 -5.40
N ASP A 282 11.26 21.27 -6.53
CA ASP A 282 12.44 20.39 -6.56
C ASP A 282 13.56 20.88 -5.64
N GLU A 283 13.77 22.20 -5.54
CA GLU A 283 14.71 22.82 -4.62
C GLU A 283 14.43 22.42 -3.15
N ARG A 284 13.15 22.43 -2.76
CA ARG A 284 12.74 22.02 -1.42
C ARG A 284 12.97 20.54 -1.17
N VAL A 285 12.72 19.68 -2.18
CA VAL A 285 12.99 18.24 -2.07
C VAL A 285 14.49 17.99 -1.87
N GLU A 286 15.35 18.72 -2.58
CA GLU A 286 16.80 18.62 -2.42
C GLU A 286 17.30 19.17 -1.08
N GLU A 287 16.70 20.23 -0.53
CA GLU A 287 16.97 20.67 0.84
C GLU A 287 16.66 19.58 1.87
N ILE A 288 15.49 18.94 1.74
CA ILE A 288 15.07 17.84 2.62
C ILE A 288 16.04 16.66 2.47
N ARG A 289 16.45 16.34 1.25
CA ARG A 289 17.44 15.29 0.99
C ARG A 289 18.74 15.49 1.77
N ARG A 290 19.26 16.72 1.82
CA ARG A 290 20.49 17.03 2.59
C ARG A 290 20.34 16.77 4.09
N ILE A 291 19.13 16.90 4.65
CA ILE A 291 18.86 16.57 6.07
C ILE A 291 19.13 15.09 6.33
N PHE A 292 18.67 14.21 5.44
CA PHE A 292 18.84 12.76 5.60
C PHE A 292 20.22 12.28 5.17
N GLU A 293 20.85 12.87 4.15
CA GLU A 293 22.23 12.53 3.77
C GLU A 293 23.23 12.80 4.91
N ALA A 294 22.96 13.79 5.77
CA ALA A 294 23.77 14.07 6.95
C ALA A 294 23.80 12.93 7.99
N THR A 295 22.88 11.95 7.89
CA THR A 295 22.90 10.74 8.73
C THR A 295 23.96 9.72 8.30
N GLY A 296 24.52 9.87 7.10
CA GLY A 296 25.43 8.89 6.49
C GLY A 296 24.72 7.70 5.83
N ILE A 297 23.39 7.66 5.84
CA ILE A 297 22.59 6.60 5.20
C ILE A 297 22.30 6.98 3.74
N PRO A 298 22.46 6.06 2.76
CA PRO A 298 22.11 6.31 1.37
C PRO A 298 20.68 6.83 1.23
N THR A 299 20.53 8.02 0.64
CA THR A 299 19.23 8.70 0.48
C THR A 299 18.98 8.99 -0.99
N GLN A 300 17.77 8.72 -1.46
CA GLN A 300 17.33 9.00 -2.83
C GLN A 300 15.94 9.61 -2.88
N ILE A 301 15.61 10.25 -4.01
CA ILE A 301 14.27 10.75 -4.31
C ILE A 301 13.57 9.71 -5.17
N GLY A 302 12.40 9.26 -4.74
CA GLY A 302 11.70 8.10 -5.29
C GLY A 302 12.04 6.81 -4.55
N GLY A 303 11.52 5.69 -5.06
CA GLY A 303 11.78 4.32 -4.60
C GLY A 303 12.79 3.59 -5.49
#